data_AF-A0A2N2LU57-F1
#
_entry.id   AF-A0A2N2LU57-F1
#
_cell.length_a   1.000
_cell.length_b   1.000
_cell.length_c   1.000
_cell.angle_alpha   90.00
_cell.angle_beta   90.00
_cell.angle_gamma   90.00
#
_symmetry.space_group_name_H-M   'P 1'
#
loop_
_entity.id
_entity.type
_entity.pdbx_description
1 polymer ?
#
loop_
_entity_poly.entity_id
_entity_poly.type
_entity_poly.pdbx_seq_one_letter_code
_entity_poly.pdbx_strand_id
1 'polypeptide(L)'
;MTDSEYNKEAKNLTKAAHNLRKEGKFREAEKKYLEILELDPDNIHALAGIGNLKCKTKQFKESLRYYQRCLQLDGNNLYALAGAG
;
A
#
# COMPACT_ATOMS: atom_id res chain seq x y z
N MET A 1 -19.88 8.60 3.51
CA MET A 1 -18.98 8.03 4.53
C MET A 1 -18.54 9.17 5.43
N THR A 2 -18.71 9.03 6.73
CA THR A 2 -18.08 9.94 7.70
C THR A 2 -16.58 9.61 7.81
N ASP A 3 -15.74 10.57 8.22
CA ASP A 3 -14.30 10.34 8.43
C ASP A 3 -14.03 9.14 9.38
N SER A 4 -14.96 8.88 10.30
CA SER A 4 -14.91 7.75 11.24
C SER A 4 -15.10 6.39 10.55
N GLU A 5 -16.03 6.30 9.60
CA GLU A 5 -16.31 5.06 8.86
C GLU A 5 -15.17 4.73 7.89
N TYR A 6 -14.67 5.73 7.18
CA TYR A 6 -13.51 5.59 6.29
C TYR A 6 -12.28 5.06 7.05
N ASN A 7 -11.95 5.68 8.20
CA ASN A 7 -10.80 5.27 8.99
C ASN A 7 -10.91 3.83 9.51
N LYS A 8 -12.13 3.39 9.86
CA LYS A 8 -12.38 2.02 10.30
C LYS A 8 -12.22 1.03 9.14
N GLU A 9 -12.74 1.36 7.97
CA GLU A 9 -12.68 0.53 6.77
C GLU A 9 -11.25 0.40 6.24
N ALA A 10 -10.53 1.52 6.05
CA ALA A 10 -9.13 1.53 5.65
C ALA A 10 -8.24 0.74 6.62
N LYS A 11 -8.50 0.82 7.93
CA LYS A 11 -7.76 0.05 8.94
C LYS A 11 -8.04 -1.45 8.85
N ASN A 12 -9.28 -1.85 8.60
CA ASN A 12 -9.64 -3.25 8.40
C ASN A 12 -8.99 -3.82 7.14
N LEU A 13 -9.06 -3.08 6.02
CA LEU A 13 -8.42 -3.46 4.75
C LEU A 13 -6.91 -3.59 4.91
N THR A 14 -6.27 -2.65 5.60
CA THR A 14 -4.83 -2.68 5.88
C THR A 14 -4.45 -3.92 6.69
N LYS A 15 -5.24 -4.25 7.72
CA LYS A 15 -5.02 -5.46 8.55
C LYS A 15 -5.17 -6.73 7.72
N ALA A 16 -6.19 -6.81 6.87
CA ALA A 16 -6.39 -7.93 5.97
C ALA A 16 -5.23 -8.08 4.98
N ALA A 17 -4.81 -6.99 4.33
CA ALA A 17 -3.69 -6.97 3.40
C ALA A 17 -2.38 -7.45 4.05
N HIS A 18 -2.13 -7.04 5.30
CA HIS A 18 -0.97 -7.50 6.08
C HIS A 18 -1.00 -9.01 6.37
N ASN A 19 -2.16 -9.55 6.74
CA ASN A 19 -2.29 -10.98 7.00
C ASN A 19 -2.10 -11.79 5.72
N LEU A 20 -2.76 -11.39 4.63
CA LEU A 20 -2.63 -12.03 3.31
C LEU A 20 -1.18 -12.02 2.82
N ARG A 21 -0.46 -10.90 3.02
CA ARG A 21 0.97 -10.79 2.69
C ARG A 21 1.82 -11.76 3.52
N LYS A 22 1.52 -11.95 4.81
CA LYS A 22 2.22 -12.93 5.68
C LYS A 22 1.95 -14.36 5.25
N GLU A 23 0.74 -14.65 4.76
CA GLU A 23 0.34 -15.94 4.19
C GLU A 23 0.92 -16.20 2.79
N GLY A 24 1.64 -15.23 2.20
CA GLY A 24 2.17 -15.34 0.83
C GLY A 24 1.12 -15.14 -0.28
N LYS A 25 -0.12 -14.79 0.08
CA LYS A 25 -1.21 -14.49 -0.85
C LYS A 25 -1.07 -13.07 -1.41
N PHE A 26 -0.02 -12.85 -2.19
CA PHE A 26 0.35 -11.50 -2.62
C PHE A 26 -0.73 -10.83 -3.48
N ARG A 27 -1.36 -11.56 -4.41
CA ARG A 27 -2.44 -11.01 -5.27
C ARG A 27 -3.65 -10.54 -4.46
N GLU A 28 -4.03 -11.27 -3.41
CA GLU A 28 -5.17 -10.88 -2.56
C GLU A 28 -4.81 -9.68 -1.68
N ALA A 29 -3.58 -9.65 -1.16
CA ALA A 29 -3.09 -8.48 -0.42
C ALA A 29 -3.05 -7.23 -1.30
N GLU A 30 -2.64 -7.36 -2.57
CA GLU A 30 -2.67 -6.26 -3.54
C GLU A 30 -4.08 -5.70 -3.72
N LYS A 31 -5.06 -6.57 -3.95
CA LYS A 31 -6.47 -6.17 -4.08
C LYS A 31 -6.95 -5.37 -2.87
N LYS A 32 -6.58 -5.80 -1.65
CA LYS A 32 -6.97 -5.08 -0.43
C LYS A 32 -6.34 -3.70 -0.30
N TYR A 33 -5.11 -3.51 -0.78
CA TYR A 33 -4.54 -2.17 -0.87
C TYR A 33 -5.17 -1.32 -1.98
N LEU A 34 -5.50 -1.92 -3.12
CA LEU A 34 -6.20 -1.22 -4.20
C LEU A 34 -7.59 -0.75 -3.74
N GLU A 35 -8.33 -1.54 -2.98
CA GLU A 35 -9.60 -1.12 -2.36
C GLU A 35 -9.41 0.14 -1.48
N ILE A 36 -8.29 0.24 -0.74
CA ILE A 36 -7.98 1.46 0.02
C ILE A 36 -7.71 2.64 -0.92
N LEU A 37 -7.00 2.41 -2.03
CA LEU A 37 -6.72 3.46 -3.02
C LEU A 37 -7.96 3.88 -3.83
N GLU A 38 -8.98 3.04 -3.91
CA GLU A 38 -10.28 3.43 -4.48
C GLU A 38 -11.04 4.38 -3.54
N LEU A 39 -10.91 4.17 -2.22
CA LEU A 39 -11.49 5.05 -1.20
C LEU A 39 -10.69 6.34 -1.02
N ASP A 40 -9.36 6.23 -1.04
CA ASP A 40 -8.40 7.32 -0.91
C ASP A 40 -7.20 7.09 -1.83
N PRO A 41 -7.21 7.69 -3.03
CA PRO A 41 -6.16 7.53 -4.03
C PRO A 41 -4.76 7.95 -3.56
N ASP A 42 -4.67 8.76 -2.51
CA ASP A 42 -3.43 9.30 -1.98
C ASP A 42 -3.08 8.70 -0.61
N ASN A 43 -3.66 7.54 -0.29
CA ASN A 43 -3.34 6.82 0.93
C ASN A 43 -1.90 6.30 0.92
N ILE A 44 -1.02 6.97 1.67
CA ILE A 44 0.41 6.69 1.77
C ILE A 44 0.67 5.23 2.22
N HIS A 45 -0.13 4.71 3.16
CA HIS A 45 0.05 3.35 3.67
C HIS A 45 -0.26 2.29 2.61
N ALA A 46 -1.31 2.49 1.82
CA ALA A 46 -1.65 1.58 0.74
C ALA A 46 -0.62 1.63 -0.40
N LEU A 47 -0.17 2.83 -0.80
CA LEU A 47 0.89 3.00 -1.80
C LEU A 47 2.19 2.30 -1.38
N ALA A 48 2.65 2.52 -0.15
CA ALA A 48 3.83 1.85 0.40
C ALA A 48 3.63 0.33 0.51
N GLY A 49 2.43 -0.11 0.88
CA GLY A 49 2.05 -1.52 0.97
C GLY A 49 2.14 -2.25 -0.37
N ILE A 50 1.62 -1.64 -1.44
CA ILE A 50 1.72 -2.18 -2.80
C ILE A 50 3.17 -2.16 -3.28
N GLY A 51 3.91 -1.07 -3.06
CA GLY A 51 5.34 -1.01 -3.38
C GLY A 51 6.12 -2.19 -2.77
N ASN A 52 5.94 -2.44 -1.48
CA ASN A 52 6.62 -3.56 -0.81
C ASN A 52 6.24 -4.92 -1.40
N LEU A 53 4.96 -5.08 -1.71
CA LEU A 53 4.44 -6.30 -2.31
C LEU A 53 4.99 -6.54 -3.72
N LYS A 54 5.09 -5.49 -4.54
CA LYS A 54 5.68 -5.53 -5.88
C LYS A 54 7.18 -5.84 -5.81
N CYS A 55 7.91 -5.27 -4.86
CA CYS A 55 9.29 -5.66 -4.57
C CYS A 55 9.41 -7.16 -4.24
N LYS A 56 8.56 -7.68 -3.34
CA LYS A 56 8.56 -9.11 -2.97
C LYS A 56 8.23 -10.04 -4.14
N THR A 57 7.41 -9.58 -5.09
CA THR A 57 7.04 -10.34 -6.29
C THR A 57 7.98 -10.07 -7.48
N LYS A 58 9.14 -9.41 -7.25
CA LYS A 58 10.16 -9.05 -8.25
C LYS A 58 9.65 -8.11 -9.36
N GLN A 59 8.55 -7.42 -9.12
CA GLN A 59 7.97 -6.41 -10.02
C GLN A 59 8.56 -5.02 -9.71
N PHE A 60 9.88 -4.88 -9.83
CA PHE A 60 10.61 -3.70 -9.36
C PHE A 60 10.18 -2.40 -10.07
N LYS A 61 9.86 -2.45 -11.36
CA LYS A 61 9.40 -1.27 -12.12
C LYS A 61 8.09 -0.70 -11.57
N GLU A 62 7.13 -1.56 -11.26
CA GLU A 62 5.86 -1.13 -10.67
C GLU A 62 6.06 -0.67 -9.23
N SER A 63 6.87 -1.40 -8.46
CA SER A 63 7.22 -1.02 -7.09
C SER A 63 7.73 0.42 -7.01
N LEU A 64 8.71 0.76 -7.87
CA LEU A 64 9.29 2.09 -7.91
C LEU A 64 8.24 3.17 -8.20
N ARG A 65 7.27 2.91 -9.09
CA ARG A 65 6.19 3.87 -9.39
C ARG A 65 5.33 4.15 -8.16
N TYR A 66 4.96 3.11 -7.40
CA TYR A 66 4.18 3.26 -6.18
C TYR A 66 4.97 3.99 -5.09
N TYR A 67 6.26 3.68 -4.93
CA TYR A 67 7.10 4.40 -3.98
C TYR A 67 7.35 5.85 -4.38
N GLN A 68 7.53 6.15 -5.66
CA GLN A 68 7.63 7.53 -6.15
C GLN A 68 6.37 8.33 -5.84
N ARG A 69 5.18 7.76 -6.08
CA ARG A 69 3.92 8.43 -5.71
C ARG A 69 3.80 8.61 -4.19
N CYS A 70 4.21 7.61 -3.41
CA CYS A 70 4.27 7.71 -1.95
C CYS A 70 5.19 8.86 -1.51
N LEU A 71 6.38 9.00 -2.10
CA LEU A 71 7.34 10.07 -1.81
C LEU A 71 6.88 11.46 -2.29
N GLN A 72 6.07 11.52 -3.33
CA GLN A 72 5.45 12.79 -3.78
C GLN A 72 4.44 13.33 -2.75
N LEU A 73 3.75 12.43 -2.04
CA LEU A 73 2.77 12.77 -1.02
C LEU A 73 3.42 12.96 0.35
N ASP A 74 4.39 12.11 0.69
CA ASP A 74 5.17 12.13 1.92
C ASP A 74 6.65 11.87 1.61
N GLY A 75 7.40 12.96 1.41
CA GLY A 75 8.81 12.92 1.06
C GLY A 75 9.71 12.28 2.12
N ASN A 76 9.22 12.08 3.34
CA ASN A 76 9.95 11.45 4.44
C ASN A 76 9.46 10.03 4.73
N ASN A 77 8.66 9.43 3.84
CA ASN A 77 8.11 8.11 4.07
C ASN A 77 9.22 7.05 4.08
N LEU A 78 9.55 6.55 5.28
CA LEU A 78 10.62 5.57 5.47
C LEU A 78 10.41 4.28 4.66
N TYR A 79 9.17 3.83 4.47
CA TYR A 79 8.88 2.63 3.69
C TYR A 79 9.14 2.83 2.21
N ALA A 80 8.84 4.02 1.68
CA ALA A 80 9.10 4.35 0.29
C ALA A 80 10.58 4.65 0.04
N LEU A 81 11.25 5.36 0.95
CA LEU A 81 12.70 5.57 0.89
C LEU A 81 13.48 4.25 0.91
N ALA A 82 13.13 3.35 1.83
CA ALA A 82 13.78 2.04 1.94
C ALA A 82 13.50 1.10 0.75
N GLY A 83 12.41 1.34 0.02
CA GLY A 83 12.02 0.51 -1.13
C GLY A 83 12.40 1.09 -2.49
N ALA A 84 12.72 2.39 -2.55
CA ALA A 84 13.14 3.09 -3.77
C ALA A 84 14.66 3.27 -3.90
N GLY A 85 15.42 3.16 -2.80
CA GLY A 85 16.89 3.15 -2.77
C GLY A 85 17.46 1.73 -2.83
#